data_AF-A0A5M6C7R3-F1
#
_entry.id   AF-A0A5M6C7R3-F1
#
_cell.length_a   1.000
_cell.length_b   1.000
_cell.length_c   1.000
_cell.angle_alpha   90.00
_cell.angle_beta   90.00
_cell.angle_gamma   90.00
#
_symmetry.space_group_name_H-M   'P 1'
#
loop_
_entity.id
_entity.type
_entity.pdbx_description
1 polymer ?
#
loop_
_entity_poly.entity_id
_entity_poly.type
_entity_poly.pdbx_seq_one_letter_code
_entity_poly.pdbx_strand_id
1 'polypeptide(L)'
;MPGPTYVTVRDEDKHEHENNHGHKGQTHQHGYGEHENRQLGGYKSTLHNPNTSPEAKDHAAEVLAEHGIKTDYQSKEAQLHEHHVIGGYKSALHNPKVSEEAKEHAKEVLKEHGFN
;
A
#
# COMPACT_ATOMS: atom_id res chain seq x y z
N MET A 1 -3.19 60.95 32.19
CA MET A 1 -3.19 61.14 30.72
C MET A 1 -3.78 59.90 30.07
N PRO A 2 -4.69 60.04 29.10
CA PRO A 2 -5.34 58.93 28.39
C PRO A 2 -4.37 58.23 27.41
N GLY A 3 -4.52 56.92 27.24
CA GLY A 3 -3.66 56.08 26.37
C GLY A 3 -3.99 56.20 24.87
N PRO A 4 -3.21 55.53 23.99
CA PRO A 4 -3.53 55.50 22.57
C PRO A 4 -4.37 54.27 22.18
N THR A 5 -5.47 54.56 21.49
CA THR A 5 -6.41 53.63 20.85
C THR A 5 -6.11 53.42 19.35
N TYR A 6 -6.26 52.16 18.92
CA TYR A 6 -6.76 51.61 17.64
C TYR A 6 -6.01 51.70 16.29
N VAL A 7 -5.56 50.52 15.83
CA VAL A 7 -5.85 49.74 14.57
C VAL A 7 -5.77 50.39 13.18
N THR A 8 -5.08 49.69 12.27
CA THR A 8 -5.41 49.25 10.86
C THR A 8 -4.07 48.99 10.13
N VAL A 9 -3.79 48.03 9.25
CA VAL A 9 -4.46 47.10 8.32
C VAL A 9 -3.41 46.00 8.00
N ARG A 10 -3.72 44.71 8.06
CA ARG A 10 -3.96 43.76 6.94
C ARG A 10 -2.83 43.63 5.88
N ASP A 11 -2.49 42.35 5.65
CA ASP A 11 -1.85 41.75 4.46
C ASP A 11 -0.33 42.06 4.33
N GLU A 12 0.60 41.13 4.13
CA GLU A 12 0.63 39.79 3.54
C GLU A 12 1.97 39.12 3.94
N ASP A 13 1.97 37.79 3.96
CA ASP A 13 3.09 36.93 3.63
C ASP A 13 4.46 37.17 4.30
N LYS A 14 4.73 36.33 5.30
CA LYS A 14 5.89 35.41 5.27
C LYS A 14 5.70 34.34 6.32
N HIS A 15 5.11 33.22 5.90
CA HIS A 15 5.30 31.95 6.58
C HIS A 15 6.76 31.54 6.44
N GLU A 16 7.61 32.02 7.35
CA GLU A 16 8.88 31.35 7.63
C GLU A 16 8.54 30.05 8.37
N HIS A 17 8.29 29.00 7.60
CA HIS A 17 8.43 27.64 8.10
C HIS A 17 9.92 27.45 8.43
N GLU A 18 10.29 27.83 9.66
CA GLU A 18 11.52 27.35 10.28
C GLU A 18 11.45 25.83 10.25
N ASN A 19 12.19 25.25 9.30
CA ASN A 19 12.49 23.83 9.23
C ASN A 19 13.39 23.48 10.42
N ASN A 20 12.81 23.47 11.62
CA ASN A 20 13.38 22.86 12.80
C ASN A 20 13.14 21.35 12.72
N HIS A 21 13.70 20.70 11.69
CA HIS A 21 13.93 19.27 11.71
C HIS A 21 15.27 19.02 12.40
N GLY A 22 15.32 19.39 13.68
CA GLY A 22 16.31 18.89 14.61
C GLY A 22 16.08 17.40 14.87
N HIS A 23 16.42 16.55 13.90
CA HIS A 23 16.63 15.12 14.17
C HIS A 23 17.92 14.98 14.97
N LYS A 24 17.82 15.29 16.27
CA LYS A 24 18.80 14.85 17.26
C LYS A 24 18.87 13.33 17.13
N GLY A 25 20.04 12.84 16.71
CA GLY A 25 20.35 11.42 16.68
C GLY A 25 20.20 10.83 18.08
N GLN A 26 19.00 10.35 18.37
CA GLN A 26 18.77 9.47 19.50
C GLN A 26 19.34 8.11 19.08
N THR A 27 20.58 7.83 19.44
CA THR A 27 21.09 6.47 19.50
C THR A 27 20.36 5.77 20.64
N HIS A 28 19.14 5.34 20.35
CA HIS A 28 18.36 4.49 21.25
C HIS A 28 19.13 3.20 21.43
N GLN A 29 19.34 2.82 22.68
CA GLN A 29 19.89 1.52 23.04
C GLN A 29 18.83 0.48 22.67
N HIS A 30 18.88 0.01 21.42
CA HIS A 30 17.89 -0.91 20.87
C HIS A 30 18.01 -2.26 21.59
N GLY A 31 17.11 -2.50 22.54
CA GLY A 31 16.92 -3.82 23.11
C GLY A 31 16.56 -4.80 22.00
N TYR A 32 17.04 -6.05 22.14
CA TYR A 32 16.89 -7.11 21.14
C TYR A 32 15.46 -7.24 20.56
N GLY A 33 14.43 -6.98 21.36
CA GLY A 33 13.03 -7.02 20.91
C GLY A 33 12.58 -5.87 19.99
N GLU A 34 13.20 -4.70 20.02
CA GLU A 34 12.85 -3.61 19.09
C GLU A 34 13.34 -3.87 17.67
N HIS A 35 14.52 -4.47 17.55
CA HIS A 35 15.11 -4.79 16.25
C HIS A 35 14.25 -5.82 15.50
N GLU A 36 13.73 -6.81 16.22
CA GLU A 36 12.82 -7.84 15.70
C GLU A 36 11.48 -7.24 15.25
N ASN A 37 10.86 -6.39 16.08
CA ASN A 37 9.62 -5.70 15.71
C ASN A 37 9.78 -4.83 14.45
N ARG A 38 10.92 -4.16 14.30
CA ARG A 38 11.22 -3.37 13.09
C ARG A 38 11.39 -4.26 11.86
N GLN A 39 12.04 -5.42 11.99
CA GLN A 39 12.15 -6.39 10.89
C GLN A 39 10.78 -6.94 10.49
N LEU A 40 9.97 -7.38 11.45
CA LEU A 40 8.62 -7.90 11.20
C LEU A 40 7.71 -6.81 10.61
N GLY A 41 7.86 -5.55 11.03
CA GLY A 41 7.22 -4.41 10.39
C GLY A 41 7.63 -4.24 8.92
N GLY A 42 8.91 -4.45 8.61
CA GLY A 42 9.44 -4.45 7.24
C GLY A 42 8.81 -5.54 6.38
N TYR A 43 8.75 -6.79 6.87
CA TYR A 43 8.11 -7.89 6.15
C TYR A 43 6.62 -7.63 5.90
N LYS A 44 5.89 -7.04 6.85
CA LYS A 44 4.50 -6.62 6.62
C LYS A 44 4.38 -5.58 5.50
N SER A 45 5.30 -4.62 5.46
CA SER A 45 5.35 -3.65 4.36
C SER A 45 5.62 -4.32 3.02
N THR A 46 6.50 -5.34 2.97
CA THR A 46 6.74 -6.12 1.74
C THR A 46 5.46 -6.74 1.22
N LEU A 47 4.66 -7.38 2.09
CA LEU A 47 3.38 -7.98 1.71
C LEU A 47 2.41 -6.98 1.06
N HIS A 48 2.35 -5.75 1.58
CA HIS A 48 1.41 -4.75 1.07
C HIS A 48 1.94 -3.91 -0.09
N ASN A 49 3.24 -3.96 -0.37
CA ASN A 49 3.84 -3.14 -1.43
C ASN A 49 3.56 -3.78 -2.81
N PRO A 50 2.81 -3.11 -3.71
CA PRO A 50 2.48 -3.65 -5.02
C PRO A 50 3.70 -3.81 -5.95
N ASN A 51 4.80 -3.09 -5.65
CA ASN A 51 6.03 -3.13 -6.45
C ASN A 51 7.03 -4.22 -5.99
N THR A 52 6.64 -5.04 -5.01
CA THR A 52 7.49 -6.16 -4.57
C THR A 52 7.21 -7.41 -5.39
N SER A 53 8.23 -8.24 -5.58
CA SER A 53 8.07 -9.49 -6.32
C SER A 53 7.21 -10.48 -5.53
N PRO A 54 6.52 -11.40 -6.22
CA PRO A 54 5.79 -12.50 -5.57
C PRO A 54 6.70 -13.31 -4.64
N GLU A 55 7.92 -13.65 -5.07
CA GLU A 55 8.84 -14.44 -4.23
C GLU A 55 9.24 -13.71 -2.93
N ALA A 56 9.43 -12.38 -3.00
CA ALA A 56 9.73 -11.59 -1.81
C ALA A 56 8.55 -11.52 -0.85
N LYS A 57 7.32 -11.48 -1.38
CA LYS A 57 6.08 -11.53 -0.59
C LYS A 57 5.89 -12.89 0.06
N ASP A 58 6.12 -13.98 -0.67
CA ASP A 58 6.03 -15.34 -0.13
C ASP A 58 6.99 -15.54 1.04
N HIS A 59 8.25 -15.16 0.86
CA HIS A 59 9.26 -15.21 1.93
C HIS A 59 8.88 -14.32 3.12
N ALA A 60 8.39 -13.11 2.88
CA ALA A 60 7.92 -12.22 3.95
C ALA A 60 6.74 -12.82 4.73
N ALA A 61 5.82 -13.52 4.06
CA ALA A 61 4.70 -14.19 4.70
C ALA A 61 5.16 -15.37 5.56
N GLU A 62 6.14 -16.15 5.07
CA GLU A 62 6.73 -17.26 5.81
C GLU A 62 7.42 -16.79 7.09
N VAL A 63 8.28 -15.78 7.00
CA VAL A 63 8.96 -15.20 8.17
C VAL A 63 7.95 -14.68 9.19
N LEU A 64 6.90 -13.97 8.76
CA LEU A 64 5.87 -13.49 9.67
C LEU A 64 5.10 -14.63 10.34
N ALA A 65 4.80 -15.70 9.61
CA ALA A 65 4.14 -16.89 10.14
C ALA A 65 4.99 -17.62 11.18
N GLU A 66 6.30 -17.74 10.95
CA GLU A 66 7.27 -18.33 11.90
C GLU A 66 7.29 -17.56 13.23
N HIS A 67 7.14 -16.23 13.17
CA HIS A 67 7.08 -15.36 14.35
C HIS A 67 5.66 -15.27 14.94
N GLY A 68 4.72 -16.13 14.51
CA GLY A 68 3.36 -16.20 15.02
C GLY A 68 2.46 -15.03 14.61
N ILE A 69 2.89 -14.21 13.65
CA ILE A 69 2.13 -13.08 13.13
C ILE A 69 1.21 -13.57 12.02
N LYS A 70 -0.07 -13.71 12.35
CA LYS A 70 -1.11 -13.98 11.37
C LYS A 70 -1.43 -12.71 10.60
N THR A 71 -1.21 -12.73 9.28
CA THR A 71 -1.63 -11.66 8.38
C THR A 71 -2.84 -12.12 7.57
N ASP A 72 -3.74 -11.20 7.26
CA ASP A 72 -4.85 -11.39 6.31
C ASP A 72 -4.38 -11.34 4.85
N TYR A 73 -3.07 -11.24 4.63
CA TYR A 73 -2.45 -11.09 3.32
C TYR A 73 -2.86 -12.19 2.36
N GLN A 74 -2.83 -13.46 2.78
CA GLN A 74 -3.19 -14.58 1.91
C GLN A 74 -4.64 -14.45 1.39
N SER A 75 -5.57 -14.10 2.27
CA SER A 75 -6.97 -13.89 1.90
C SER A 75 -7.14 -12.67 0.98
N LYS A 76 -6.42 -11.59 1.25
CA LYS A 76 -6.49 -10.35 0.46
C LYS A 76 -5.82 -10.48 -0.90
N GLU A 77 -4.70 -11.19 -0.98
CA GLU A 77 -3.97 -11.45 -2.22
C GLU A 77 -4.78 -12.38 -3.12
N ALA A 78 -5.45 -13.40 -2.56
CA ALA A 78 -6.38 -14.23 -3.32
C ALA A 78 -7.52 -13.40 -3.94
N GLN A 79 -8.14 -12.50 -3.16
CA GLN A 79 -9.19 -11.60 -3.66
C GLN A 79 -8.68 -10.62 -4.72
N LEU A 80 -7.51 -10.03 -4.51
CA LEU A 80 -6.86 -9.14 -5.48
C LEU A 80 -6.49 -9.88 -6.76
N HIS A 81 -5.96 -11.09 -6.65
CA HIS A 81 -5.63 -11.95 -7.77
C HIS A 81 -6.86 -12.26 -8.60
N GLU A 82 -7.94 -12.72 -7.96
CA GLU A 82 -9.22 -12.98 -8.64
C GLU A 82 -9.74 -11.73 -9.35
N HIS A 83 -9.74 -10.56 -8.68
CA HIS A 83 -10.18 -9.31 -9.28
C HIS A 83 -9.35 -8.94 -10.53
N HIS A 84 -8.02 -9.10 -10.48
CA HIS A 84 -7.14 -8.85 -11.63
C HIS A 84 -7.38 -9.83 -12.78
N VAL A 85 -7.58 -11.11 -12.47
CA VAL A 85 -7.89 -12.16 -13.46
C VAL A 85 -9.20 -11.81 -14.19
N ILE A 86 -10.26 -11.48 -13.44
CA ILE A 86 -11.55 -11.05 -14.00
C ILE A 86 -11.41 -9.77 -14.84
N GLY A 87 -10.67 -8.78 -14.36
CA GLY A 87 -10.39 -7.57 -15.11
C GLY A 87 -9.65 -7.84 -16.42
N GLY A 88 -8.72 -8.79 -16.41
CA GLY A 88 -8.00 -9.27 -17.58
C GLY A 88 -8.93 -9.90 -18.62
N TYR A 89 -9.81 -10.81 -18.20
CA TYR A 89 -10.79 -11.43 -19.10
C TYR A 89 -11.77 -10.42 -19.69
N LYS A 90 -12.28 -9.48 -18.89
CA LYS A 90 -13.13 -8.38 -19.40
C LYS A 90 -12.40 -7.56 -20.46
N SER A 91 -11.13 -7.26 -20.22
CA SER A 91 -10.28 -6.54 -21.17
C SER A 91 -10.06 -7.34 -22.46
N ALA A 92 -9.87 -8.66 -22.35
CA ALA A 92 -9.70 -9.54 -23.50
C ALA A 92 -10.91 -9.53 -24.45
N LEU A 93 -12.13 -9.42 -23.92
CA LEU A 93 -13.35 -9.33 -24.74
C LEU A 93 -13.40 -8.10 -25.66
N HIS A 94 -12.85 -6.98 -25.20
CA HIS A 94 -12.83 -5.72 -25.95
C HIS A 94 -11.58 -5.54 -26.79
N ASN A 95 -10.55 -6.37 -26.58
CA ASN A 95 -9.29 -6.24 -27.28
C ASN A 95 -9.39 -6.83 -28.70
N PRO A 96 -9.22 -6.01 -29.76
CA PRO A 96 -9.31 -6.49 -31.14
C PRO A 96 -8.15 -7.43 -31.54
N LYS A 97 -7.07 -7.48 -30.75
CA LYS A 97 -5.92 -8.37 -30.99
C LYS A 97 -6.11 -9.78 -30.42
N VAL A 98 -7.17 -10.02 -29.66
CA VAL A 98 -7.48 -11.33 -29.08
C VAL A 98 -8.34 -12.12 -30.07
N SER A 99 -8.03 -13.41 -30.22
CA SER A 99 -8.80 -14.32 -31.09
C SER A 99 -10.22 -14.54 -30.58
N GLU A 100 -11.15 -14.87 -31.48
CA GLU A 100 -12.54 -15.13 -31.09
C GLU A 100 -12.67 -16.30 -30.11
N GLU A 101 -11.89 -17.38 -30.32
CA GLU A 101 -11.83 -18.52 -29.38
C GLU A 101 -11.38 -18.11 -27.97
N ALA A 102 -10.36 -17.24 -27.87
CA ALA A 102 -9.91 -16.73 -26.57
C ALA A 102 -10.94 -15.80 -25.91
N LYS A 103 -11.74 -15.08 -26.71
CA LYS A 103 -12.86 -14.28 -26.19
C LYS A 103 -14.02 -15.16 -25.72
N GLU A 104 -14.32 -16.25 -26.40
CA GLU A 104 -15.33 -17.22 -25.94
C GLU A 104 -14.94 -17.80 -24.59
N HIS A 105 -13.71 -18.29 -24.46
CA HIS A 105 -13.19 -18.77 -23.17
C HIS A 105 -13.25 -17.68 -22.08
N ALA A 106 -12.87 -16.45 -22.41
CA ALA A 106 -12.97 -15.33 -21.45
C ALA A 106 -14.41 -15.06 -21.01
N LYS A 107 -15.42 -15.20 -21.89
CA LYS A 107 -16.84 -15.08 -21.53
C LYS A 107 -17.29 -16.21 -20.59
N GLU A 108 -16.86 -17.44 -20.85
CA GLU A 108 -17.20 -18.59 -20.00
C GLU A 108 -16.68 -18.39 -18.58
N VAL A 109 -15.40 -18.04 -18.42
CA VAL A 109 -14.80 -17.76 -17.12
C VAL A 109 -15.54 -16.61 -16.40
N LEU A 110 -15.83 -15.52 -17.11
CA LEU A 110 -16.58 -14.41 -16.50
C LEU A 110 -17.97 -14.83 -16.00
N LYS A 111 -18.66 -15.69 -16.75
CA LYS A 111 -19.97 -16.23 -16.37
C LYS A 111 -19.89 -17.14 -15.15
N GLU A 112 -18.87 -18.00 -15.06
CA GLU A 112 -18.62 -18.84 -13.88
C GLU A 112 -18.41 -18.00 -12.60
N HIS A 113 -17.72 -16.87 -12.73
CA HIS A 113 -17.52 -15.91 -11.64
C HIS A 113 -18.70 -14.94 -11.43
N GLY A 114 -19.84 -15.15 -12.09
CA GLY A 114 -21.07 -14.37 -11.89
C GLY A 114 -21.12 -13.01 -12.60
N PHE A 115 -20.23 -12.76 -13.56
CA PHE A 115 -20.26 -11.59 -14.43
C PHE A 115 -20.98 -11.93 -15.75
N ASN A 116 -22.11 -11.28 -16.01
CA ASN A 116 -22.93 -11.44 -17.22
C ASN A 116 -22.91 -10.19 -18.10
#